data_AF-A0A3B0UUJ8-F1
#
_entry.id   AF-A0A3B0UUJ8-F1
#
_cell.length_a   1.000
_cell.length_b   1.000
_cell.length_c   1.000
_cell.angle_alpha   90.00
_cell.angle_beta   90.00
_cell.angle_gamma   90.00
#
_symmetry.space_group_name_H-M   'P 1'
#
loop_
_entity.id
_entity.type
_entity.pdbx_description
1 polymer ?
#
loop_
_entity_poly.entity_id
_entity_poly.type
_entity_poly.pdbx_seq_one_letter_code
_entity_poly.pdbx_strand_id
1 'polypeptide(L)'
;EHVVNYFKFLAEDLREIMAELGFKTINEMVGKVDRLKLLESVKNSAYSNLDFSPILFKEEVAPEDGSYKQKEQDHELSLSLDWQLIKAAKNALGSGKKVEALFKIQNTDRSVGTILSNEIAKKYKGEGLPEATIDFKFKGSAGQSFAAFAAKGIKFLIEGEANDYFGKGLSGAQIAVYPNKKSEFVAAKNQIIGNVAFYGATSGQAFICGLAGERFAVRNSGVKTVVEGVGDHGCEYMTGGTVVILGEIGRNFAAGMSGGEAFIYGADAKQLARINPEMVDIDPLDRADMEVLKSLIESHVAQTNSLKGKSILDNWASESNKFIKVMPRDYKAVLVKAQLTSNQ
;
A
#
# COMPACT_ATOMS: atom_id res chain seq x y z
N GLU A 1 -21.45 -7.16 29.54
CA GLU A 1 -21.43 -6.74 30.96
C GLU A 1 -20.12 -7.04 31.67
N HIS A 2 -19.53 -8.24 31.57
CA HIS A 2 -18.26 -8.57 32.24
C HIS A 2 -17.09 -7.63 31.96
N VAL A 3 -16.88 -7.22 30.70
CA VAL A 3 -15.80 -6.27 30.32
C VAL A 3 -16.03 -4.90 30.97
N VAL A 4 -17.27 -4.43 31.03
CA VAL A 4 -17.62 -3.15 31.67
C VAL A 4 -17.33 -3.22 33.16
N ASN A 5 -17.73 -4.32 33.82
CA ASN A 5 -17.48 -4.50 35.25
C ASN A 5 -15.99 -4.60 35.57
N TYR A 6 -15.21 -5.28 34.73
CA TYR A 6 -13.75 -5.32 34.86
C TYR A 6 -13.14 -3.91 34.86
N PHE A 7 -13.45 -3.08 33.86
CA PHE A 7 -12.90 -1.72 33.81
C PHE A 7 -13.44 -0.81 34.91
N LYS A 8 -14.67 -1.02 35.38
CA LYS A 8 -15.21 -0.29 36.54
C LYS A 8 -14.41 -0.60 37.81
N PHE A 9 -14.15 -1.87 38.10
CA PHE A 9 -13.38 -2.26 39.28
C PHE A 9 -11.92 -1.80 39.17
N LEU A 10 -11.29 -1.94 37.99
CA LEU A 10 -9.93 -1.44 37.76
C LEU A 10 -9.83 0.08 37.98
N ALA A 11 -10.82 0.84 37.49
CA ALA A 11 -10.86 2.28 37.67
C ALA A 11 -11.21 2.70 39.11
N GLU A 12 -11.93 1.88 39.88
CA GLU A 12 -12.16 2.13 41.32
C GLU A 12 -10.86 1.93 42.10
N ASP A 13 -10.22 0.78 41.91
CA ASP A 13 -8.95 0.42 42.57
C ASP A 13 -7.86 1.48 42.30
N LEU A 14 -7.75 1.95 41.06
CA LEU A 14 -6.85 3.05 40.72
C LEU A 14 -7.19 4.35 41.48
N ARG A 15 -8.47 4.68 41.65
CA ARG A 15 -8.87 5.90 42.40
C ARG A 15 -8.60 5.78 43.89
N GLU A 16 -8.74 4.58 44.46
CA GLU A 16 -8.36 4.30 45.83
C GLU A 16 -6.86 4.56 46.03
N ILE A 17 -6.00 4.01 45.15
CA ILE A 17 -4.55 4.26 45.15
C ILE A 17 -4.22 5.75 44.95
N MET A 18 -4.91 6.43 44.03
CA MET A 18 -4.76 7.87 43.81
C MET A 18 -5.03 8.66 45.09
N ALA A 19 -6.11 8.35 45.79
CA ALA A 19 -6.50 9.02 47.02
C ALA A 19 -5.48 8.76 48.15
N GLU A 20 -4.97 7.53 48.27
CA GLU A 20 -3.92 7.19 49.23
C GLU A 20 -2.62 7.99 49.00
N LEU A 21 -2.26 8.21 47.73
CA LEU A 21 -1.08 8.98 47.35
C LEU A 21 -1.31 10.51 47.33
N GLY A 22 -2.55 10.96 47.56
CA GLY A 22 -2.91 12.37 47.63
C GLY A 22 -3.15 13.05 46.28
N PHE A 23 -3.39 12.27 45.22
CA PHE A 23 -3.67 12.77 43.88
C PHE A 23 -5.18 12.86 43.60
N LYS A 24 -5.60 13.95 42.98
CA LYS A 24 -7.00 14.15 42.57
C LYS A 24 -7.24 13.79 41.11
N THR A 25 -6.19 13.85 40.31
CA THR A 25 -6.26 13.60 38.85
C THR A 25 -5.09 12.77 38.37
N ILE A 26 -5.28 12.03 37.27
CA ILE A 26 -4.21 11.24 36.64
C ILE A 26 -3.04 12.14 36.22
N ASN A 27 -3.32 13.35 35.72
CA ASN A 27 -2.27 14.30 35.29
C ASN A 27 -1.32 14.67 36.43
N GLU A 28 -1.80 14.70 37.67
CA GLU A 28 -0.94 14.96 38.83
C GLU A 28 0.03 13.80 39.12
N MET A 29 -0.32 12.56 38.72
CA MET A 29 0.52 11.36 38.86
C MET A 29 1.55 11.19 37.75
N VAL A 30 1.26 11.64 36.53
CA VAL A 30 2.14 11.39 35.37
C VAL A 30 3.53 11.96 35.64
N GLY A 31 4.55 11.09 35.54
CA GLY A 31 5.95 11.45 35.77
C GLY A 31 6.36 11.64 37.24
N LYS A 32 5.49 11.32 38.22
CA LYS A 32 5.80 11.40 39.66
C LYS A 32 6.62 10.21 40.17
N VAL A 33 7.82 10.06 39.62
CA VAL A 33 8.77 9.04 40.03
C VAL A 33 9.16 9.17 41.51
N ASP A 34 9.08 10.37 42.07
CA ASP A 34 9.27 10.65 43.51
C ASP A 34 8.25 9.95 44.44
N ARG A 35 7.20 9.33 43.88
CA ARG A 35 6.23 8.50 44.64
C ARG A 35 6.52 7.01 44.57
N LEU A 36 7.57 6.60 43.87
CA LEU A 36 8.03 5.23 43.79
C LEU A 36 9.24 5.04 44.70
N LYS A 37 9.31 3.88 45.35
CA LYS A 37 10.48 3.46 46.12
C LYS A 37 10.70 1.97 45.94
N LEU A 38 11.96 1.55 46.09
CA LEU A 38 12.28 0.13 46.13
C LEU A 38 11.75 -0.51 47.42
N LEU A 39 11.24 -1.72 47.30
CA LEU A 39 10.87 -2.53 48.46
C LEU A 39 12.14 -3.11 49.07
N GLU A 40 12.53 -2.59 50.24
CA GLU A 40 13.71 -3.03 51.00
C GLU A 40 13.60 -4.49 51.51
N SER A 41 12.39 -5.04 51.52
CA SER A 41 12.08 -6.38 52.05
C SER A 41 12.36 -7.53 51.08
N VAL A 42 12.64 -7.26 49.79
CA VAL A 42 12.88 -8.30 48.79
C VAL A 42 14.35 -8.75 48.83
N LYS A 43 14.66 -9.68 49.74
CA LYS A 43 16.00 -10.29 49.87
C LYS A 43 16.08 -11.59 49.06
N ASN A 44 16.28 -11.46 47.75
CA ASN A 44 16.55 -12.60 46.87
C ASN A 44 17.85 -12.37 46.11
N SER A 45 18.76 -13.35 46.15
CA SER A 45 20.07 -13.31 45.49
C SER A 45 19.97 -13.17 43.97
N ALA A 46 18.85 -13.55 43.36
CA ALA A 46 18.61 -13.38 41.92
C ALA A 46 18.43 -11.90 41.50
N TYR A 47 18.06 -11.01 42.44
CA TYR A 47 17.75 -9.60 42.15
C TYR A 47 18.74 -8.62 42.78
N SER A 48 19.74 -9.11 43.51
CA SER A 48 20.68 -8.28 44.28
C SER A 48 21.56 -7.36 43.42
N ASN A 49 21.66 -7.63 42.11
CA ASN A 49 22.50 -6.89 41.17
C ASN A 49 21.69 -5.99 40.21
N LEU A 50 20.37 -5.86 40.40
CA LEU A 50 19.55 -5.00 39.56
C LEU A 50 19.68 -3.54 40.02
N ASP A 51 20.09 -2.67 39.10
CA ASP A 51 20.07 -1.23 39.30
C ASP A 51 18.78 -0.63 38.74
N PHE A 52 17.93 -0.12 39.62
CA PHE A 52 16.68 0.55 39.26
C PHE A 52 16.83 2.08 39.15
N SER A 53 18.03 2.63 39.35
CA SER A 53 18.29 4.05 39.20
C SER A 53 17.81 4.63 37.87
N PRO A 54 17.89 3.94 36.70
CA PRO A 54 17.38 4.48 35.44
C PRO A 54 15.86 4.62 35.38
N ILE A 55 15.13 3.80 36.15
CA ILE A 55 13.66 3.83 36.21
C ILE A 55 13.19 4.85 37.25
N LEU A 56 13.96 5.01 38.33
CA LEU A 56 13.68 5.96 39.41
C LEU A 56 14.26 7.35 39.16
N PHE A 57 14.95 7.54 38.04
CA PHE A 57 15.47 8.82 37.64
C PHE A 57 14.35 9.77 37.22
N LYS A 58 14.34 10.97 37.80
CA LYS A 58 13.40 12.03 37.47
C LYS A 58 14.11 13.10 36.68
N GLU A 59 13.83 13.15 35.38
CA GLU A 59 14.31 14.22 34.50
C GLU A 59 13.59 15.53 34.83
N GLU A 60 14.33 16.65 34.77
CA GLU A 60 13.73 17.97 34.93
C GLU A 60 12.96 18.34 33.67
N VAL A 61 11.67 18.67 33.81
CA VAL A 61 10.85 19.10 32.69
C VAL A 61 11.30 20.50 32.26
N ALA A 62 11.60 20.67 30.98
CA ALA A 62 11.97 21.97 30.42
C ALA A 62 10.86 23.02 30.68
N PRO A 63 11.20 24.30 30.89
CA PRO A 63 10.22 25.35 31.20
C PRO A 63 9.05 25.47 30.21
N GLU A 64 9.29 25.13 28.94
CA GLU A 64 8.34 25.16 27.84
C GLU A 64 7.43 23.92 27.71
N ASP A 65 7.67 22.88 28.51
CA ASP A 65 6.98 21.60 28.47
C ASP A 65 6.28 21.24 29.79
N GLY A 66 5.37 20.28 29.73
CA GLY A 66 4.63 19.76 30.87
C GLY A 66 4.95 18.29 31.12
N SER A 67 4.75 17.82 32.36
CA SER A 67 4.90 16.39 32.70
C SER A 67 3.78 15.50 32.14
N TYR A 68 2.80 16.07 31.45
CA TYR A 68 1.66 15.40 30.83
C TYR A 68 1.26 16.13 29.53
N LYS A 69 0.35 15.53 28.75
CA LYS A 69 -0.10 16.11 27.46
C LYS A 69 -0.76 17.48 27.66
N GLN A 70 -0.14 18.52 27.13
CA GLN A 70 -0.65 19.90 27.14
C GLN A 70 -0.84 20.52 25.75
N LYS A 71 -0.20 19.93 24.73
CA LYS A 71 -0.25 20.41 23.34
C LYS A 71 -0.89 19.32 22.48
N GLU A 72 -1.72 19.75 21.54
CA GLU A 72 -2.20 18.85 20.48
C GLU A 72 -1.10 18.61 19.45
N GLN A 73 -1.17 17.48 18.75
CA GLN A 73 -0.22 17.18 17.67
C GLN A 73 -0.64 17.93 16.40
N ASP A 74 0.26 18.73 15.83
CA ASP A 74 0.10 19.28 14.50
C ASP A 74 0.81 18.39 13.49
N HIS A 75 0.05 17.82 12.56
CA HIS A 75 0.55 16.98 11.48
C HIS A 75 0.65 17.74 10.15
N GLU A 76 0.50 19.07 10.17
CA GLU A 76 0.58 19.96 9.01
C GLU A 76 -0.40 19.59 7.89
N LEU A 77 -1.53 18.96 8.23
CA LEU A 77 -2.51 18.49 7.26
C LEU A 77 -3.08 19.63 6.41
N SER A 78 -3.07 20.86 6.92
CA SER A 78 -3.50 22.08 6.21
C SER A 78 -2.71 22.32 4.91
N LEU A 79 -1.47 21.83 4.82
CA LEU A 79 -0.61 21.96 3.65
C LEU A 79 -0.87 20.89 2.57
N SER A 80 -1.74 19.91 2.84
CA SER A 80 -1.99 18.80 1.92
C SER A 80 -2.60 19.26 0.59
N LEU A 81 -2.04 18.76 -0.52
CA LEU A 81 -2.59 18.95 -1.87
C LEU A 81 -4.04 18.44 -1.98
N ASP A 82 -4.46 17.51 -1.13
CA ASP A 82 -5.81 16.94 -1.17
C ASP A 82 -6.92 17.95 -0.94
N TRP A 83 -6.67 19.06 -0.23
CA TRP A 83 -7.68 20.11 -0.10
C TRP A 83 -8.01 20.76 -1.46
N GLN A 84 -7.02 20.84 -2.35
CA GLN A 84 -7.24 21.28 -3.73
C GLN A 84 -7.98 20.20 -4.53
N LEU A 85 -7.66 18.92 -4.33
CA LEU A 85 -8.34 17.81 -4.98
C LEU A 85 -9.83 17.75 -4.58
N ILE A 86 -10.14 17.89 -3.30
CA ILE A 86 -11.51 17.90 -2.77
C ILE A 86 -12.29 19.09 -3.34
N LYS A 87 -11.66 20.26 -3.41
CA LYS A 87 -12.29 21.45 -4.02
C LYS A 87 -12.64 21.20 -5.49
N ALA A 88 -11.72 20.62 -6.26
CA ALA A 88 -11.98 20.25 -7.66
C ALA A 88 -13.02 19.11 -7.78
N ALA A 89 -13.05 18.20 -6.82
CA ALA A 89 -13.95 17.05 -6.78
C ALA A 89 -15.34 17.36 -6.21
N LYS A 90 -15.65 18.62 -5.84
CA LYS A 90 -16.91 18.99 -5.16
C LYS A 90 -18.16 18.44 -5.85
N ASN A 91 -18.23 18.49 -7.19
CA ASN A 91 -19.39 18.00 -7.95
C ASN A 91 -19.48 16.47 -7.99
N ALA A 92 -18.34 15.78 -8.07
CA ALA A 92 -18.26 14.32 -7.97
C ALA A 92 -18.66 13.84 -6.58
N LEU A 93 -18.08 14.44 -5.54
CA LEU A 93 -18.42 14.14 -4.15
C LEU A 93 -19.89 14.46 -3.85
N GLY A 94 -20.45 15.54 -4.40
CA GLY A 94 -21.83 15.96 -4.20
C GLY A 94 -22.86 15.07 -4.89
N SER A 95 -22.67 14.83 -6.19
CA SER A 95 -23.71 14.32 -7.10
C SER A 95 -23.24 13.20 -8.05
N GLY A 96 -22.03 12.68 -7.87
CA GLY A 96 -21.47 11.63 -8.75
C GLY A 96 -21.16 12.10 -10.18
N LYS A 97 -21.16 13.42 -10.44
CA LYS A 97 -20.82 13.97 -11.75
C LYS A 97 -19.34 13.81 -12.03
N LYS A 98 -19.00 13.41 -13.27
CA LYS A 98 -17.61 13.31 -13.70
C LYS A 98 -16.90 14.67 -13.59
N VAL A 99 -15.68 14.66 -13.06
CA VAL A 99 -14.81 15.84 -12.95
C VAL A 99 -13.41 15.50 -13.46
N GLU A 100 -12.79 16.48 -14.08
CA GLU A 100 -11.43 16.38 -14.63
C GLU A 100 -10.62 17.60 -14.19
N ALA A 101 -9.35 17.39 -13.83
CA ALA A 101 -8.43 18.46 -13.44
C ALA A 101 -6.97 18.04 -13.60
N LEU A 102 -6.08 19.03 -13.70
CA LEU A 102 -4.64 18.86 -13.79
C LEU A 102 -3.95 19.58 -12.63
N PHE A 103 -3.04 18.89 -11.95
CA PHE A 103 -2.28 19.43 -10.82
C PHE A 103 -0.78 19.32 -11.07
N LYS A 104 -0.01 20.27 -10.54
CA LYS A 104 1.43 20.08 -10.35
C LYS A 104 1.63 19.24 -9.08
N ILE A 105 2.64 18.38 -9.09
CA ILE A 105 3.00 17.57 -7.94
C ILE A 105 4.51 17.57 -7.72
N GLN A 106 4.94 17.58 -6.47
CA GLN A 106 6.34 17.53 -6.05
C GLN A 106 6.54 16.49 -4.95
N ASN A 107 7.79 16.09 -4.73
CA ASN A 107 8.12 14.96 -3.85
C ASN A 107 7.73 15.19 -2.37
N THR A 108 7.50 16.44 -1.96
CA THR A 108 6.98 16.81 -0.65
C THR A 108 5.47 16.63 -0.53
N ASP A 109 4.74 16.54 -1.65
CA ASP A 109 3.33 16.18 -1.69
C ASP A 109 3.17 14.67 -1.45
N ARG A 110 3.06 14.31 -0.16
CA ARG A 110 2.91 12.93 0.30
C ARG A 110 1.43 12.54 0.44
N SER A 111 1.14 11.26 0.27
CA SER A 111 -0.19 10.68 0.50
C SER A 111 -1.31 11.30 -0.33
N VAL A 112 -0.97 11.92 -1.46
CA VAL A 112 -1.95 12.58 -2.36
C VAL A 112 -3.02 11.59 -2.79
N GLY A 113 -4.28 11.98 -2.61
CA GLY A 113 -5.47 11.17 -2.86
C GLY A 113 -6.10 10.57 -1.61
N THR A 114 -5.40 10.51 -0.48
CA THR A 114 -5.85 9.76 0.71
C THR A 114 -7.02 10.44 1.41
N ILE A 115 -6.95 11.75 1.63
CA ILE A 115 -8.04 12.53 2.25
C ILE A 115 -9.23 12.60 1.28
N LEU A 116 -8.99 12.76 -0.02
CA LEU A 116 -10.06 12.68 -1.02
C LEU A 116 -10.75 11.31 -0.99
N SER A 117 -9.99 10.22 -0.93
CA SER A 117 -10.51 8.86 -0.77
C SER A 117 -11.34 8.71 0.51
N ASN A 118 -10.89 9.31 1.62
CA ASN A 118 -11.63 9.32 2.88
C ASN A 118 -12.99 10.01 2.74
N GLU A 119 -13.08 11.13 2.01
CA GLU A 119 -14.35 11.81 1.75
C GLU A 119 -15.31 10.95 0.91
N ILE A 120 -14.79 10.19 -0.07
CA ILE A 120 -15.59 9.20 -0.81
C ILE A 120 -16.08 8.11 0.15
N ALA A 121 -15.18 7.53 0.94
CA ALA A 121 -15.52 6.45 1.86
C ALA A 121 -16.53 6.89 2.94
N LYS A 122 -16.44 8.11 3.47
CA LYS A 122 -17.41 8.65 4.43
C LYS A 122 -18.82 8.67 3.85
N LYS A 123 -18.95 9.11 2.60
CA LYS A 123 -20.25 9.34 1.94
C LYS A 123 -20.81 8.11 1.23
N TYR A 124 -19.98 7.42 0.45
CA TYR A 124 -20.37 6.30 -0.43
C TYR A 124 -19.93 4.93 0.09
N LYS A 125 -19.24 4.87 1.25
CA LYS A 125 -18.80 3.62 1.89
C LYS A 125 -17.97 2.77 0.91
N GLY A 126 -18.13 1.44 0.96
CA GLY A 126 -17.40 0.50 0.10
C GLY A 126 -17.86 0.49 -1.36
N GLU A 127 -19.06 0.99 -1.67
CA GLU A 127 -19.56 1.04 -3.06
C GLU A 127 -18.75 2.04 -3.91
N GLY A 128 -18.29 3.12 -3.28
CA GLY A 128 -17.52 4.18 -3.92
C GLY A 128 -18.33 4.94 -4.97
N LEU A 129 -17.62 5.54 -5.92
CA LEU A 129 -18.22 6.23 -7.06
C LEU A 129 -18.16 5.35 -8.32
N PRO A 130 -18.98 5.65 -9.36
CA PRO A 130 -18.79 5.07 -10.68
C PRO A 130 -17.36 5.25 -11.18
N GLU A 131 -16.89 4.35 -12.03
CA GLU A 131 -15.50 4.34 -12.50
C GLU A 131 -15.12 5.67 -13.18
N ALA A 132 -13.91 6.15 -12.90
CA ALA A 132 -13.38 7.41 -13.43
C ALA A 132 -14.30 8.63 -13.25
N THR A 133 -15.13 8.66 -12.19
CA THR A 133 -15.90 9.86 -11.82
C THR A 133 -14.97 11.01 -11.46
N ILE A 134 -13.85 10.74 -10.79
CA ILE A 134 -12.80 11.72 -10.52
C ILE A 134 -11.58 11.33 -11.35
N ASP A 135 -11.35 12.02 -12.46
CA ASP A 135 -10.24 11.74 -13.38
C ASP A 135 -9.22 12.89 -13.33
N PHE A 136 -8.24 12.76 -12.45
CA PHE A 136 -7.24 13.80 -12.20
C PHE A 136 -5.87 13.40 -12.74
N LYS A 137 -5.21 14.39 -13.33
CA LYS A 137 -3.85 14.26 -13.87
C LYS A 137 -2.88 15.05 -13.02
N PHE A 138 -1.67 14.54 -12.87
CA PHE A 138 -0.60 15.12 -12.11
C PHE A 138 0.64 15.24 -12.98
N LYS A 139 1.39 16.32 -12.83
CA LYS A 139 2.65 16.53 -13.55
C LYS A 139 3.77 16.87 -12.57
N GLY A 140 4.80 16.03 -12.55
CA GLY A 140 5.96 16.17 -11.67
C GLY A 140 6.34 14.86 -10.97
N SER A 141 6.93 14.97 -9.78
CA SER A 141 7.42 13.81 -9.00
C SER A 141 6.53 13.67 -7.78
N ALA A 142 5.80 12.56 -7.64
CA ALA A 142 4.93 12.35 -6.50
C ALA A 142 5.72 11.89 -5.27
N GLY A 143 5.38 12.42 -4.10
CA GLY A 143 5.94 11.96 -2.83
C GLY A 143 5.50 10.55 -2.46
N GLN A 144 5.95 10.10 -1.29
CA GLN A 144 5.61 8.78 -0.77
C GLN A 144 4.10 8.59 -0.63
N SER A 145 3.64 7.35 -0.79
CA SER A 145 2.24 6.95 -0.58
C SER A 145 1.23 7.61 -1.51
N PHE A 146 1.63 8.01 -2.73
CA PHE A 146 0.68 8.51 -3.73
C PHE A 146 -0.46 7.50 -3.95
N ALA A 147 -1.70 7.99 -3.95
CA ALA A 147 -2.93 7.21 -4.06
C ALA A 147 -3.09 6.11 -2.99
N ALA A 148 -2.51 6.29 -1.80
CA ALA A 148 -2.74 5.36 -0.70
C ALA A 148 -4.24 5.27 -0.36
N PHE A 149 -4.73 4.04 -0.24
CA PHE A 149 -6.13 3.72 0.04
C PHE A 149 -7.14 4.35 -0.93
N ALA A 150 -6.73 4.68 -2.16
CA ALA A 150 -7.61 5.34 -3.11
C ALA A 150 -8.82 4.46 -3.47
N ALA A 151 -10.02 5.02 -3.26
CA ALA A 151 -11.30 4.35 -3.39
C ALA A 151 -11.79 4.27 -4.84
N LYS A 152 -12.70 3.32 -5.09
CA LYS A 152 -13.40 3.18 -6.37
C LYS A 152 -14.02 4.50 -6.86
N GLY A 153 -13.83 4.75 -8.15
CA GLY A 153 -14.25 5.96 -8.86
C GLY A 153 -13.21 7.06 -8.96
N ILE A 154 -12.07 6.91 -8.26
CA ILE A 154 -10.86 7.68 -8.50
C ILE A 154 -10.10 7.08 -9.69
N LYS A 155 -9.71 7.95 -10.62
CA LYS A 155 -8.74 7.69 -11.66
C LYS A 155 -7.62 8.74 -11.61
N PHE A 156 -6.39 8.31 -11.32
CA PHE A 156 -5.23 9.22 -11.26
C PHE A 156 -4.15 8.86 -12.27
N LEU A 157 -3.64 9.87 -12.99
CA LEU A 157 -2.57 9.69 -13.96
C LEU A 157 -1.41 10.63 -13.64
N ILE A 158 -0.19 10.11 -13.52
CA ILE A 158 1.02 10.91 -13.34
C ILE A 158 1.82 10.94 -14.64
N GLU A 159 2.06 12.14 -15.16
CA GLU A 159 3.13 12.41 -16.13
C GLU A 159 4.40 12.81 -15.37
N GLY A 160 5.30 11.85 -15.16
CA GLY A 160 6.49 11.99 -14.34
C GLY A 160 6.84 10.68 -13.63
N GLU A 161 7.03 10.74 -12.31
CA GLU A 161 7.48 9.61 -11.47
C GLU A 161 6.80 9.65 -10.09
N ALA A 162 6.95 8.58 -9.30
CA ALA A 162 6.49 8.53 -7.92
C ALA A 162 7.50 7.83 -7.00
N ASN A 163 7.51 8.22 -5.72
CA ASN A 163 8.34 7.57 -4.70
C ASN A 163 7.68 6.29 -4.15
N ASP A 164 8.23 5.75 -3.06
CA ASP A 164 7.77 4.53 -2.40
C ASP A 164 6.28 4.52 -2.03
N TYR A 165 5.75 3.33 -1.85
CA TYR A 165 4.37 3.07 -1.42
C TYR A 165 3.29 3.56 -2.39
N PHE A 166 3.64 3.69 -3.69
CA PHE A 166 2.67 3.99 -4.74
C PHE A 166 1.49 3.01 -4.69
N GLY A 167 0.27 3.54 -4.54
CA GLY A 167 -0.95 2.74 -4.40
C GLY A 167 -0.99 1.85 -3.16
N LYS A 168 -0.31 2.18 -2.06
CA LYS A 168 -0.40 1.46 -0.78
C LYS A 168 -1.87 1.24 -0.39
N GLY A 169 -2.27 -0.01 -0.15
CA GLY A 169 -3.64 -0.34 0.23
C GLY A 169 -4.70 0.07 -0.80
N LEU A 170 -4.37 0.12 -2.11
CA LEU A 170 -5.31 0.50 -3.18
C LEU A 170 -6.65 -0.23 -3.02
N SER A 171 -7.74 0.52 -3.14
CA SER A 171 -9.10 0.07 -2.77
C SER A 171 -10.12 0.41 -3.87
N GLY A 172 -9.80 -0.01 -5.10
CA GLY A 172 -10.72 0.04 -6.23
C GLY A 172 -10.49 1.20 -7.20
N ALA A 173 -9.54 2.09 -6.92
CA ALA A 173 -9.15 3.15 -7.85
C ALA A 173 -8.37 2.61 -9.06
N GLN A 174 -8.33 3.40 -10.13
CA GLN A 174 -7.45 3.19 -11.28
C GLN A 174 -6.31 4.21 -11.21
N ILE A 175 -5.06 3.76 -11.22
CA ILE A 175 -3.90 4.67 -11.22
C ILE A 175 -2.91 4.33 -12.33
N ALA A 176 -2.26 5.34 -12.90
CA ALA A 176 -1.17 5.10 -13.84
C ALA A 176 -0.06 6.14 -13.71
N VAL A 177 1.14 5.75 -14.11
CA VAL A 177 2.32 6.60 -14.14
C VAL A 177 3.10 6.31 -15.42
N TYR A 178 3.51 7.38 -16.08
CA TYR A 178 4.30 7.32 -17.31
C TYR A 178 5.29 8.48 -17.36
N PRO A 179 6.44 8.32 -18.05
CA PRO A 179 7.47 9.34 -18.08
C PRO A 179 6.94 10.65 -18.66
N ASN A 180 7.59 11.76 -18.31
CA ASN A 180 7.33 13.01 -19.00
C ASN A 180 7.47 12.82 -20.52
N LYS A 181 6.53 13.37 -21.30
CA LYS A 181 6.53 13.21 -22.77
C LYS A 181 7.78 13.79 -23.45
N LYS A 182 8.53 14.64 -22.75
CA LYS A 182 9.80 15.21 -23.21
C LYS A 182 11.02 14.34 -22.87
N SER A 183 10.84 13.26 -22.13
CA SER A 183 11.92 12.34 -21.80
C SER A 183 12.42 11.59 -23.03
N GLU A 184 13.74 11.52 -23.19
CA GLU A 184 14.39 10.81 -24.32
C GLU A 184 14.84 9.39 -23.95
N PHE A 185 14.76 9.01 -22.68
CA PHE A 185 15.16 7.68 -22.21
C PHE A 185 14.10 6.61 -22.48
N VAL A 186 14.54 5.36 -22.56
CA VAL A 186 13.64 4.20 -22.70
C VAL A 186 13.00 3.88 -21.35
N ALA A 187 11.67 4.06 -21.24
CA ALA A 187 10.90 3.82 -20.01
C ALA A 187 11.20 2.46 -19.36
N ALA A 188 11.16 1.38 -20.16
CA ALA A 188 11.40 0.00 -19.73
C ALA A 188 12.81 -0.30 -19.17
N LYS A 189 13.70 0.70 -19.13
CA LYS A 189 15.06 0.59 -18.57
C LYS A 189 15.31 1.53 -17.38
N ASN A 190 14.29 2.27 -16.94
CA ASN A 190 14.43 3.31 -15.92
C ASN A 190 13.38 3.14 -14.83
N GLN A 191 13.78 3.39 -13.57
CA GLN A 191 12.85 3.42 -12.45
C GLN A 191 11.88 4.59 -12.60
N ILE A 192 10.60 4.32 -12.34
CA ILE A 192 9.54 5.33 -12.38
C ILE A 192 8.69 5.32 -11.10
N ILE A 193 8.67 4.20 -10.38
CA ILE A 193 8.12 4.12 -9.02
C ILE A 193 9.10 3.46 -8.06
N GLY A 194 9.03 3.87 -6.80
CA GLY A 194 9.85 3.33 -5.71
C GLY A 194 9.44 1.95 -5.22
N ASN A 195 9.84 1.65 -3.98
CA ASN A 195 9.66 0.38 -3.30
C ASN A 195 8.26 0.20 -2.72
N VAL A 196 7.91 -1.06 -2.43
CA VAL A 196 6.72 -1.44 -1.64
C VAL A 196 5.40 -0.90 -2.23
N ALA A 197 5.34 -0.78 -3.56
CA ALA A 197 4.13 -0.40 -4.27
C ALA A 197 3.01 -1.45 -4.06
N PHE A 198 1.77 -0.98 -3.95
CA PHE A 198 0.57 -1.81 -3.73
C PHE A 198 0.57 -2.66 -2.45
N TYR A 199 1.30 -2.21 -1.42
CA TYR A 199 1.33 -2.92 -0.14
C TYR A 199 -0.08 -3.18 0.42
N GLY A 200 -0.46 -4.46 0.53
CA GLY A 200 -1.75 -4.84 1.11
C GLY A 200 -2.96 -4.35 0.31
N ALA A 201 -2.79 -4.04 -0.98
CA ALA A 201 -3.87 -3.54 -1.80
C ALA A 201 -4.95 -4.62 -2.04
N THR A 202 -6.22 -4.23 -2.07
CA THR A 202 -7.36 -5.17 -2.06
C THR A 202 -8.14 -5.20 -3.36
N SER A 203 -8.12 -4.11 -4.12
CA SER A 203 -8.79 -4.01 -5.42
C SER A 203 -8.30 -2.78 -6.19
N GLY A 204 -8.62 -2.73 -7.47
CA GLY A 204 -8.27 -1.61 -8.35
C GLY A 204 -7.34 -2.02 -9.47
N GLN A 205 -6.97 -1.04 -10.28
CA GLN A 205 -6.11 -1.25 -11.45
C GLN A 205 -4.92 -0.29 -11.43
N ALA A 206 -3.75 -0.77 -11.84
CA ALA A 206 -2.57 0.07 -11.93
C ALA A 206 -1.74 -0.16 -13.20
N PHE A 207 -1.21 0.91 -13.79
CA PHE A 207 -0.42 0.84 -15.03
C PHE A 207 0.87 1.67 -14.92
N ILE A 208 2.02 1.01 -14.92
CA ILE A 208 3.33 1.60 -14.62
C ILE A 208 4.24 1.48 -15.85
N CYS A 209 4.45 2.57 -16.58
CA CYS A 209 5.32 2.61 -17.76
C CYS A 209 6.77 2.87 -17.34
N GLY A 210 7.42 1.83 -16.84
CA GLY A 210 8.80 1.85 -16.37
C GLY A 210 9.05 0.77 -15.31
N LEU A 211 10.23 0.82 -14.69
CA LEU A 211 10.63 -0.12 -13.64
C LEU A 211 10.09 0.32 -12.27
N ALA A 212 9.66 -0.66 -11.48
CA ALA A 212 9.37 -0.49 -10.07
C ALA A 212 10.55 -0.97 -9.20
N GLY A 213 10.63 -0.42 -7.99
CA GLY A 213 11.60 -0.85 -6.98
C GLY A 213 11.33 -2.24 -6.40
N GLU A 214 11.89 -2.48 -5.23
CA GLU A 214 11.77 -3.74 -4.48
C GLU A 214 10.38 -3.91 -3.87
N ARG A 215 10.01 -5.16 -3.56
CA ARG A 215 8.76 -5.52 -2.90
C ARG A 215 7.51 -5.01 -3.62
N PHE A 216 7.57 -4.96 -4.95
CA PHE A 216 6.42 -4.60 -5.78
C PHE A 216 5.27 -5.60 -5.55
N ALA A 217 4.06 -5.09 -5.30
CA ALA A 217 2.87 -5.91 -5.05
C ALA A 217 2.97 -6.83 -3.81
N VAL A 218 3.77 -6.44 -2.82
CA VAL A 218 3.86 -7.17 -1.56
C VAL A 218 2.51 -7.21 -0.84
N ARG A 219 2.06 -8.40 -0.44
CA ARG A 219 0.73 -8.64 0.14
C ARG A 219 -0.44 -8.17 -0.73
N ASN A 220 -0.27 -8.07 -2.05
CA ASN A 220 -1.39 -7.77 -2.95
C ASN A 220 -2.48 -8.85 -2.78
N SER A 221 -3.71 -8.40 -2.59
CA SER A 221 -4.89 -9.24 -2.37
C SER A 221 -5.96 -9.06 -3.44
N GLY A 222 -5.75 -8.21 -4.45
CA GLY A 222 -6.76 -8.04 -5.51
C GLY A 222 -6.53 -6.95 -6.56
N VAL A 223 -5.39 -6.24 -6.53
CA VAL A 223 -5.05 -5.29 -7.61
C VAL A 223 -4.67 -6.04 -8.88
N LYS A 224 -5.15 -5.53 -10.01
CA LYS A 224 -4.68 -5.91 -11.35
C LYS A 224 -3.71 -4.85 -11.86
N THR A 225 -2.46 -5.23 -12.12
CA THR A 225 -1.42 -4.25 -12.48
C THR A 225 -0.54 -4.70 -13.63
N VAL A 226 -0.07 -3.74 -14.43
CA VAL A 226 0.94 -3.94 -15.49
C VAL A 226 2.14 -3.03 -15.24
N VAL A 227 3.34 -3.59 -15.25
CA VAL A 227 4.61 -2.88 -15.01
C VAL A 227 5.70 -3.37 -15.99
N GLU A 228 6.68 -2.54 -16.32
CA GLU A 228 7.72 -2.89 -17.32
C GLU A 228 8.97 -3.56 -16.71
N GLY A 229 8.99 -3.76 -15.40
CA GLY A 229 9.99 -4.54 -14.67
C GLY A 229 9.94 -4.25 -13.18
N VAL A 230 10.45 -5.16 -12.35
CA VAL A 230 10.39 -5.07 -10.89
C VAL A 230 11.72 -5.45 -10.25
N GLY A 231 12.02 -4.84 -9.10
CA GLY A 231 13.16 -5.21 -8.27
C GLY A 231 12.97 -6.53 -7.52
N ASP A 232 13.80 -6.74 -6.50
CA ASP A 232 13.77 -7.94 -5.66
C ASP A 232 12.47 -8.07 -4.87
N HIS A 233 12.10 -9.30 -4.51
CA HIS A 233 10.93 -9.61 -3.67
C HIS A 233 9.58 -9.18 -4.29
N GLY A 234 9.48 -9.13 -5.62
CA GLY A 234 8.20 -8.89 -6.30
C GLY A 234 7.17 -9.97 -5.96
N CYS A 235 5.91 -9.57 -5.78
CA CYS A 235 4.77 -10.42 -5.40
C CYS A 235 4.96 -11.20 -4.08
N GLU A 236 5.84 -10.75 -3.20
CA GLU A 236 6.05 -11.38 -1.89
C GLU A 236 4.74 -11.37 -1.07
N TYR A 237 4.36 -12.51 -0.48
CA TYR A 237 3.13 -12.68 0.29
C TYR A 237 1.82 -12.32 -0.43
N MET A 238 1.81 -12.28 -1.77
CA MET A 238 0.61 -12.01 -2.54
C MET A 238 -0.44 -13.12 -2.35
N THR A 239 -1.68 -12.72 -2.09
CA THR A 239 -2.83 -13.60 -1.79
C THR A 239 -3.95 -13.47 -2.81
N GLY A 240 -3.87 -12.51 -3.75
CA GLY A 240 -4.88 -12.30 -4.78
C GLY A 240 -4.49 -11.17 -5.74
N GLY A 241 -5.24 -11.06 -6.84
CA GLY A 241 -4.99 -10.09 -7.90
C GLY A 241 -4.20 -10.66 -9.08
N THR A 242 -3.84 -9.79 -10.02
CA THR A 242 -3.15 -10.16 -11.27
C THR A 242 -2.00 -9.20 -11.53
N VAL A 243 -0.77 -9.70 -11.66
CA VAL A 243 0.43 -8.87 -11.88
C VAL A 243 1.06 -9.23 -13.23
N VAL A 244 1.10 -8.30 -14.18
CA VAL A 244 1.74 -8.48 -15.48
C VAL A 244 3.04 -7.70 -15.52
N ILE A 245 4.14 -8.37 -15.84
CA ILE A 245 5.49 -7.81 -15.86
C ILE A 245 6.04 -7.93 -17.29
N LEU A 246 6.22 -6.79 -17.96
CA LEU A 246 6.65 -6.70 -19.36
C LEU A 246 8.19 -6.70 -19.53
N GLY A 247 8.94 -7.07 -18.49
CA GLY A 247 10.39 -7.04 -18.47
C GLY A 247 10.99 -7.83 -17.31
N GLU A 248 12.11 -7.35 -16.77
CA GLU A 248 12.89 -8.11 -15.78
C GLU A 248 12.21 -8.21 -14.41
N ILE A 249 12.51 -9.31 -13.71
CA ILE A 249 12.18 -9.53 -12.29
C ILE A 249 13.46 -9.60 -11.46
N GLY A 250 13.42 -9.09 -10.23
CA GLY A 250 14.50 -9.27 -9.25
C GLY A 250 14.46 -10.64 -8.56
N ARG A 251 15.37 -10.83 -7.61
CA ARG A 251 15.55 -12.07 -6.83
C ARG A 251 14.37 -12.35 -5.91
N ASN A 252 14.21 -13.62 -5.55
CA ASN A 252 13.23 -14.08 -4.57
C ASN A 252 11.78 -13.66 -4.93
N PHE A 253 11.47 -13.65 -6.22
CA PHE A 253 10.14 -13.32 -6.73
C PHE A 253 9.12 -14.36 -6.28
N ALA A 254 7.91 -13.93 -5.91
CA ALA A 254 6.79 -14.76 -5.45
C ALA A 254 7.04 -15.54 -4.15
N ALA A 255 8.00 -15.13 -3.32
CA ALA A 255 8.21 -15.75 -2.00
C ALA A 255 6.97 -15.58 -1.11
N GLY A 256 6.49 -16.67 -0.51
CA GLY A 256 5.27 -16.66 0.31
C GLY A 256 3.97 -16.34 -0.45
N MET A 257 4.00 -16.31 -1.80
CA MET A 257 2.81 -16.08 -2.61
C MET A 257 1.86 -17.27 -2.46
N SER A 258 0.66 -17.00 -1.94
CA SER A 258 -0.35 -18.01 -1.61
C SER A 258 -1.67 -17.85 -2.38
N GLY A 259 -1.85 -16.76 -3.14
CA GLY A 259 -2.95 -16.62 -4.09
C GLY A 259 -2.70 -15.57 -5.17
N GLY A 260 -3.59 -15.53 -6.17
CA GLY A 260 -3.48 -14.66 -7.35
C GLY A 260 -2.56 -15.24 -8.43
N GLU A 261 -2.28 -14.42 -9.45
CA GLU A 261 -1.53 -14.83 -10.65
C GLU A 261 -0.54 -13.74 -11.06
N ALA A 262 0.66 -14.16 -11.46
CA ALA A 262 1.66 -13.27 -12.06
C ALA A 262 2.07 -13.78 -13.45
N PHE A 263 2.21 -12.86 -14.39
CA PHE A 263 2.63 -13.14 -15.76
C PHE A 263 3.93 -12.39 -16.07
N ILE A 264 4.94 -13.11 -16.55
CA ILE A 264 6.27 -12.55 -16.82
C ILE A 264 6.57 -12.71 -18.30
N TYR A 265 6.86 -11.60 -18.97
CA TYR A 265 7.19 -11.57 -20.37
C TYR A 265 8.69 -11.85 -20.62
N GLY A 266 8.98 -12.80 -21.51
CA GLY A 266 10.32 -13.01 -22.05
C GLY A 266 11.33 -13.59 -21.04
N ALA A 267 10.85 -14.35 -20.05
CA ALA A 267 11.69 -14.92 -19.00
C ALA A 267 12.75 -15.88 -19.57
N ASP A 268 14.02 -15.57 -19.35
CA ASP A 268 15.14 -16.47 -19.63
C ASP A 268 15.46 -17.39 -18.43
N ALA A 269 16.40 -18.32 -18.61
CA ALA A 269 16.81 -19.24 -17.54
C ALA A 269 17.31 -18.53 -16.27
N LYS A 270 17.86 -17.32 -16.38
CA LYS A 270 18.31 -16.54 -15.22
C LYS A 270 17.13 -15.96 -14.46
N GLN A 271 16.11 -15.46 -15.17
CA GLN A 271 14.88 -14.97 -14.54
C GLN A 271 14.10 -16.10 -13.88
N LEU A 272 14.01 -17.28 -14.52
CA LEU A 272 13.39 -18.46 -13.92
C LEU A 272 14.05 -18.83 -12.58
N ALA A 273 15.38 -18.75 -12.50
CA ALA A 273 16.13 -19.01 -11.26
C ALA A 273 15.94 -17.93 -10.16
N ARG A 274 15.34 -16.78 -10.48
CA ARG A 274 15.01 -15.73 -9.50
C ARG A 274 13.65 -15.96 -8.83
N ILE A 275 12.82 -16.85 -9.37
CA ILE A 275 11.51 -17.21 -8.79
C ILE A 275 11.75 -18.13 -7.59
N ASN A 276 11.16 -17.79 -6.45
CA ASN A 276 11.18 -18.65 -5.28
C ASN A 276 10.25 -19.84 -5.51
N PRO A 277 10.76 -21.09 -5.54
CA PRO A 277 9.95 -22.25 -5.90
C PRO A 277 9.21 -22.87 -4.70
N GLU A 278 9.19 -22.25 -3.52
CA GLU A 278 8.63 -22.89 -2.32
C GLU A 278 7.13 -23.19 -2.47
N MET A 279 6.34 -22.20 -2.93
CA MET A 279 4.88 -22.27 -2.96
C MET A 279 4.26 -22.19 -4.36
N VAL A 280 5.03 -21.78 -5.37
CA VAL A 280 4.53 -21.51 -6.72
C VAL A 280 5.04 -22.51 -7.75
N ASP A 281 4.27 -22.66 -8.81
CA ASP A 281 4.64 -23.36 -10.04
C ASP A 281 4.73 -22.36 -11.20
N ILE A 282 5.47 -22.76 -12.24
CA ILE A 282 5.58 -22.03 -13.50
C ILE A 282 4.80 -22.82 -14.55
N ASP A 283 3.76 -22.20 -15.08
CA ASP A 283 2.80 -22.83 -15.99
C ASP A 283 2.83 -22.19 -17.39
N PRO A 284 2.51 -22.96 -18.44
CA PRO A 284 2.16 -22.39 -19.74
C PRO A 284 0.84 -21.63 -19.64
N LEU A 285 0.61 -20.71 -20.56
CA LEU A 285 -0.63 -19.94 -20.62
C LEU A 285 -1.75 -20.76 -21.27
N ASP A 286 -2.95 -20.65 -20.72
CA ASP A 286 -4.18 -21.11 -21.37
C ASP A 286 -4.87 -19.99 -22.17
N ARG A 287 -6.01 -20.29 -22.80
CA ARG A 287 -6.74 -19.30 -23.59
C ARG A 287 -7.30 -18.15 -22.75
N ALA A 288 -7.77 -18.42 -21.53
CA ALA A 288 -8.32 -17.40 -20.65
C ALA A 288 -7.22 -16.45 -20.15
N ASP A 289 -6.04 -16.99 -19.83
CA ASP A 289 -4.85 -16.22 -19.49
C ASP A 289 -4.50 -15.22 -20.60
N MET A 290 -4.56 -15.67 -21.86
CA MET A 290 -4.23 -14.84 -23.03
C MET A 290 -5.23 -13.69 -23.22
N GLU A 291 -6.52 -13.92 -22.97
CA GLU A 291 -7.55 -12.88 -23.03
C GLU A 291 -7.35 -11.84 -21.91
N VAL A 292 -7.07 -12.29 -20.69
CA VAL A 292 -6.77 -11.42 -19.53
C VAL A 292 -5.53 -10.57 -19.79
N LEU A 293 -4.44 -11.19 -20.26
CA LEU A 293 -3.19 -10.50 -20.56
C LEU A 293 -3.37 -9.44 -21.63
N LYS A 294 -4.02 -9.79 -22.75
CA LYS A 294 -4.25 -8.85 -23.84
C LYS A 294 -5.04 -7.64 -23.36
N SER A 295 -6.12 -7.85 -22.61
CA SER A 295 -6.94 -6.77 -22.06
C SER A 295 -6.17 -5.85 -21.10
N LEU A 296 -5.33 -6.42 -20.23
CA LEU A 296 -4.51 -5.64 -19.29
C LEU A 296 -3.42 -4.83 -20.02
N ILE A 297 -2.79 -5.40 -21.04
CA ILE A 297 -1.76 -4.71 -21.84
C ILE A 297 -2.39 -3.63 -22.73
N GLU A 298 -3.56 -3.86 -23.31
CA GLU A 298 -4.34 -2.83 -24.01
C GLU A 298 -4.68 -1.66 -23.08
N SER A 299 -5.15 -1.96 -21.86
CA SER A 299 -5.42 -0.95 -20.84
C SER A 299 -4.14 -0.19 -20.44
N HIS A 300 -3.03 -0.91 -20.28
CA HIS A 300 -1.72 -0.32 -20.01
C HIS A 300 -1.33 0.67 -21.10
N VAL A 301 -1.37 0.26 -22.37
CA VAL A 301 -1.07 1.13 -23.52
C VAL A 301 -2.02 2.34 -23.58
N ALA A 302 -3.31 2.14 -23.32
CA ALA A 302 -4.29 3.22 -23.34
C ALA A 302 -4.02 4.28 -22.24
N GLN A 303 -3.57 3.86 -21.05
CA GLN A 303 -3.31 4.80 -19.94
C GLN A 303 -1.91 5.41 -19.98
N THR A 304 -0.91 4.71 -20.51
CA THR A 304 0.50 5.11 -20.40
C THR A 304 1.19 5.42 -21.71
N ASN A 305 0.56 5.09 -22.85
CA ASN A 305 1.17 5.16 -24.17
C ASN A 305 2.48 4.33 -24.28
N SER A 306 2.63 3.27 -23.48
CA SER A 306 3.81 2.41 -23.44
C SER A 306 4.20 1.87 -24.82
N LEU A 307 5.44 2.16 -25.24
CA LEU A 307 6.01 1.63 -26.48
C LEU A 307 6.24 0.12 -26.40
N LYS A 308 6.62 -0.39 -25.22
CA LYS A 308 6.83 -1.82 -24.97
C LYS A 308 5.51 -2.59 -25.10
N GLY A 309 4.46 -2.11 -24.45
CA GLY A 309 3.11 -2.67 -24.55
C GLY A 309 2.59 -2.66 -25.98
N LYS A 310 2.76 -1.56 -26.71
CA LYS A 310 2.39 -1.48 -28.15
C LYS A 310 3.11 -2.53 -28.98
N SER A 311 4.44 -2.61 -28.85
CA SER A 311 5.24 -3.59 -29.59
C SER A 311 4.78 -5.03 -29.36
N ILE A 312 4.34 -5.36 -28.14
CA ILE A 312 3.80 -6.69 -27.81
C ILE A 312 2.43 -6.91 -28.47
N LEU A 313 1.53 -5.92 -28.39
CA LEU A 313 0.19 -5.99 -28.99
C LEU A 313 0.23 -6.07 -30.52
N ASP A 314 1.11 -5.30 -31.15
CA ASP A 314 1.27 -5.28 -32.62
C ASP A 314 1.74 -6.64 -33.16
N ASN A 315 2.44 -7.42 -32.34
CA ASN A 315 2.98 -8.74 -32.68
C ASN A 315 2.37 -9.86 -31.80
N TRP A 316 1.12 -9.67 -31.36
CA TRP A 316 0.52 -10.50 -30.30
C TRP A 316 0.67 -12.01 -30.55
N ALA A 317 0.41 -12.48 -31.77
CA ALA A 317 0.43 -13.91 -32.11
C ALA A 317 1.79 -14.60 -31.83
N SER A 318 2.90 -13.88 -31.98
CA SER A 318 4.24 -14.40 -31.67
C SER A 318 4.68 -14.05 -30.25
N GLU A 319 4.33 -12.86 -29.76
CA GLU A 319 4.82 -12.33 -28.49
C GLU A 319 4.10 -12.93 -27.28
N SER A 320 2.83 -13.32 -27.43
CA SER A 320 2.04 -13.93 -26.37
C SER A 320 2.64 -15.25 -25.86
N ASN A 321 3.32 -15.99 -26.74
CA ASN A 321 3.97 -17.26 -26.39
C ASN A 321 5.24 -17.10 -25.56
N LYS A 322 5.72 -15.86 -25.37
CA LYS A 322 6.90 -15.57 -24.54
C LYS A 322 6.55 -15.30 -23.08
N PHE A 323 5.26 -15.27 -22.74
CA PHE A 323 4.85 -15.15 -21.36
C PHE A 323 4.95 -16.49 -20.66
N ILE A 324 5.25 -16.43 -19.36
CA ILE A 324 5.05 -17.52 -18.41
C ILE A 324 4.04 -17.08 -17.36
N LYS A 325 3.32 -18.05 -16.77
CA LYS A 325 2.45 -17.84 -15.63
C LYS A 325 3.13 -18.37 -14.37
N VAL A 326 3.12 -17.57 -13.30
CA VAL A 326 3.56 -17.96 -11.96
C VAL A 326 2.35 -17.97 -11.05
N MET A 327 2.06 -19.12 -10.45
CA MET A 327 0.84 -19.34 -9.66
C MET A 327 1.09 -20.26 -8.46
N PRO A 328 0.49 -19.98 -7.29
CA PRO A 328 0.61 -20.86 -6.12
C PRO A 328 -0.08 -22.21 -6.33
N ARG A 329 0.60 -23.30 -5.96
CA ARG A 329 0.12 -24.69 -6.09
C ARG A 329 -1.24 -24.93 -5.46
N ASP A 330 -1.39 -24.52 -4.21
CA ASP A 330 -2.62 -24.74 -3.44
C ASP A 330 -3.79 -23.93 -4.01
N TYR A 331 -3.52 -22.69 -4.42
CA TYR A 331 -4.52 -21.85 -5.07
C TYR A 331 -5.00 -22.45 -6.38
N LYS A 332 -4.07 -22.93 -7.22
CA LYS A 332 -4.37 -23.66 -8.46
C LYS A 332 -5.24 -24.88 -8.19
N ALA A 333 -4.92 -25.69 -7.18
CA ALA A 333 -5.69 -26.87 -6.82
C ALA A 333 -7.14 -26.52 -6.42
N VAL A 334 -7.36 -25.39 -5.75
CA VAL A 334 -8.70 -24.90 -5.41
C VAL A 334 -9.47 -24.47 -6.66
N LEU A 335 -8.86 -23.74 -7.59
CA LEU A 335 -9.52 -23.30 -8.83
C LEU A 335 -9.95 -24.47 -9.71
N VAL A 336 -9.09 -25.48 -9.87
CA VAL A 336 -9.41 -26.68 -10.65
C VAL A 336 -10.62 -27.41 -10.04
N LYS A 337 -10.65 -27.57 -8.70
CA LYS A 337 -11.80 -28.15 -8.00
C LYS A 337 -13.07 -27.33 -8.20
N ALA A 338 -12.98 -26.00 -8.10
CA ALA A 338 -14.12 -25.12 -8.30
C ALA A 338 -14.69 -25.24 -9.72
N GLN A 339 -13.84 -25.29 -10.74
CA GLN A 339 -14.24 -25.43 -12.13
C GLN A 339 -14.90 -26.78 -12.44
N LEU A 340 -14.39 -27.86 -11.84
CA LEU A 340 -15.02 -29.18 -11.93
C LEU A 340 -16.40 -29.20 -11.28
N THR A 341 -16.58 -28.48 -10.17
CA THR A 341 -17.85 -28.41 -9.43
C THR A 341 -18.87 -27.54 -10.17
N SER A 342 -18.46 -26.47 -10.87
CA SER A 342 -19.36 -25.62 -11.65
C SER A 342 -19.85 -26.24 -12.97
N ASN A 343 -19.17 -27.29 -13.44
CA ASN A 343 -19.52 -28.02 -14.66
C ASN A 343 -20.38 -29.27 -14.40
N GLN A 344 -20.77 -29.52 -13.15
CA GLN A 344 -21.74 -30.55 -12.72
C GLN A 344 -23.09 -29.89 -12.44
#